data_AF-A0A4U5QIM4-F1
#
_entry.id   AF-A0A4U5QIM4-F1
#
_cell.length_a   1.000
_cell.length_b   1.000
_cell.length_c   1.000
_cell.angle_alpha   90.00
_cell.angle_beta   90.00
_cell.angle_gamma   90.00
#
_symmetry.space_group_name_H-M   'P 1'
#
loop_
_entity.id
_entity.type
_entity.pdbx_description
1 polymer ?
#
loop_
_entity_poly.entity_id
_entity_poly.type
_entity_poly.pdbx_seq_one_letter_code
_entity_poly.pdbx_strand_id
1 'polypeptide(L)'
;MEDKKAKIMAVSTIIVLTIFIIVARVSLRLSKPFFLIAGASGSVILAVFAHLIIRRRYKHSRKLLESQLVSQGTELRIEYSFLRKVAGVPTKFRYKELEEATDNFQALLGQGSSASVFKGILNDGTSVAVKRIEGEKHGEKEFQAEVSAIASVQHVHLLRLLGYCIIAGGPRFLVYEFIANGSLDCWIFQGRPNRNQPGGCLSWGLRLAESGGIDEREVRRLVFVAFWCIQEKARLRPSMGQVVEMLEGHVPVEEPPDTQMIIVDLLAIDEELPDAHNMAPMAAIQTQPIDNNLPTTSTYSLDMSVLSAR
;
A
#
# COMPACT_ATOMS: atom_id res chain seq x y z
N MET A 1 36.56 -5.06 -15.62
CA MET A 1 37.94 -4.53 -15.75
C MET A 1 38.29 -4.17 -17.21
N GLU A 2 37.74 -4.89 -18.19
CA GLU A 2 38.03 -4.73 -19.62
C GLU A 2 37.56 -3.41 -20.24
N ASP A 3 36.44 -2.85 -19.80
CA ASP A 3 35.95 -1.58 -20.34
C ASP A 3 36.84 -0.37 -20.03
N LYS A 4 37.46 -0.37 -18.85
CA LYS A 4 38.40 0.69 -18.46
C LYS A 4 39.64 0.59 -19.35
N LYS A 5 40.15 -0.63 -19.57
CA LYS A 5 41.27 -0.91 -20.48
C LYS A 5 40.94 -0.48 -21.92
N ALA A 6 39.76 -0.81 -22.45
CA ALA A 6 39.35 -0.43 -23.80
C ALA A 6 39.22 1.10 -23.99
N LYS A 7 38.73 1.83 -22.98
CA LYS A 7 38.70 3.30 -23.01
C LYS A 7 40.10 3.91 -22.99
N ILE A 8 40.99 3.38 -22.14
CA ILE A 8 42.37 3.85 -22.03
C ILE A 8 43.12 3.61 -23.35
N MET A 9 42.96 2.43 -23.96
CA MET A 9 43.55 2.11 -25.26
C MET A 9 43.06 3.06 -26.36
N ALA A 10 41.75 3.30 -26.47
CA ALA A 10 41.21 4.19 -27.51
C ALA A 10 41.66 5.65 -27.34
N VAL A 11 41.73 6.16 -26.09
CA VAL A 11 42.23 7.51 -25.80
C VAL A 11 43.72 7.61 -26.13
N SER A 12 44.51 6.60 -25.78
CA SER A 12 45.94 6.53 -26.11
C SER A 12 46.18 6.56 -27.62
N THR A 13 45.41 5.81 -28.41
CA THR A 13 45.52 5.81 -29.88
C THR A 13 45.18 7.16 -30.51
N ILE A 14 44.14 7.85 -30.01
CA ILE A 14 43.77 9.19 -30.50
C ILE A 14 44.90 10.17 -30.21
N ILE A 15 45.46 10.16 -29.00
CA ILE A 15 46.57 11.05 -28.60
C ILE A 15 47.79 10.83 -29.50
N VAL A 16 48.19 9.58 -29.73
CA VAL A 16 49.34 9.25 -30.59
C VAL A 16 49.13 9.75 -32.02
N LEU A 17 47.94 9.55 -32.60
CA LEU A 17 47.63 10.02 -33.96
C LEU A 17 47.60 11.56 -34.05
N THR A 18 47.09 12.26 -33.03
CA THR A 18 47.13 13.73 -33.01
C THR A 18 48.56 14.26 -32.94
N ILE A 19 49.43 13.64 -32.14
CA ILE A 19 50.85 14.02 -32.06
C ILE A 19 51.53 13.76 -33.41
N PHE A 20 51.24 12.64 -34.06
CA PHE A 20 51.78 12.31 -35.39
C PHE A 20 51.41 13.34 -36.46
N ILE A 21 50.15 13.82 -36.47
CA ILE A 21 49.70 14.89 -37.38
C ILE A 21 50.45 16.20 -37.10
N ILE A 22 50.69 16.55 -35.83
CA ILE A 22 51.43 17.77 -35.44
C ILE A 22 52.88 17.69 -35.92
N VAL A 23 53.55 16.56 -35.70
CA VAL A 23 54.94 16.33 -36.16
C VAL A 23 55.01 16.38 -37.69
N ALA A 24 54.10 15.71 -38.39
CA ALA A 24 54.04 15.74 -39.85
C ALA A 24 53.84 17.17 -40.39
N ARG A 25 53.05 18.00 -39.70
CA ARG A 25 52.82 19.40 -40.06
C ARG A 25 54.09 20.25 -39.95
N VAL A 26 54.89 20.01 -38.91
CA VAL A 26 56.17 20.73 -38.68
C VAL A 26 57.23 20.27 -39.68
N SER A 27 57.32 18.96 -39.97
CA SER A 27 58.38 18.40 -40.82
C SER A 27 58.15 18.58 -42.32
N LEU A 28 56.89 18.52 -42.80
CA LEU A 28 56.59 18.47 -44.24
C LEU A 28 56.09 19.80 -44.83
N ARG A 29 55.85 20.83 -43.99
CA ARG A 29 55.16 22.09 -44.36
C ARG A 29 53.85 21.83 -45.16
N LEU A 30 53.19 22.87 -45.71
CA LEU A 30 51.96 22.72 -46.53
C LEU A 30 52.25 22.09 -47.92
N SER A 31 52.80 20.88 -47.93
CA SER A 31 53.09 20.12 -49.13
C SER A 31 51.96 19.12 -49.43
N LYS A 32 51.85 18.69 -50.69
CA LYS A 32 50.88 17.65 -51.10
C LYS A 32 50.91 16.37 -50.24
N PRO A 33 52.06 15.80 -49.83
CA PRO A 33 52.09 14.61 -48.97
C PRO A 33 51.54 14.86 -47.55
N PHE A 34 51.64 16.08 -47.02
CA PHE A 34 51.06 16.41 -45.71
C PHE A 34 49.54 16.21 -45.70
N PHE A 35 48.83 16.63 -46.75
CA PHE A 35 47.38 16.47 -46.84
C PHE A 35 46.94 15.00 -46.92
N LEU A 36 47.74 14.13 -47.58
CA LEU A 36 47.46 12.69 -47.63
C LEU A 36 47.59 12.02 -46.25
N ILE A 37 48.65 12.36 -45.51
CA ILE A 37 48.91 11.81 -44.16
C ILE A 37 47.86 12.30 -43.15
N ALA A 38 47.51 13.59 -43.21
CA ALA A 38 46.49 14.17 -42.36
C ALA A 38 45.10 13.55 -42.62
N GLY A 39 44.75 13.31 -43.89
CA GLY A 39 43.50 12.65 -44.27
C GLY A 39 43.42 11.20 -43.79
N ALA A 40 44.49 10.41 -43.99
CA ALA A 40 44.56 9.04 -43.51
C ALA A 40 44.43 8.97 -41.98
N SER A 41 45.17 9.81 -41.26
CA SER A 41 45.12 9.87 -39.78
C SER A 41 43.75 10.33 -39.26
N GLY A 42 43.15 11.32 -39.93
CA GLY A 42 41.79 11.79 -39.62
C GLY A 42 40.73 10.71 -39.79
N SER A 43 40.83 9.89 -40.84
CA SER A 43 39.91 8.76 -41.07
C SER A 43 39.98 7.70 -39.95
N VAL A 44 41.19 7.41 -39.44
CA VAL A 44 41.39 6.48 -38.32
C VAL A 44 40.80 7.04 -37.04
N ILE A 45 41.00 8.33 -36.76
CA ILE A 45 40.40 9.00 -35.58
C ILE A 45 38.87 8.94 -35.66
N LEU A 46 38.29 9.21 -36.83
CA LEU A 46 36.84 9.16 -37.03
C LEU A 46 36.29 7.75 -36.82
N ALA A 47 37.00 6.72 -37.31
CA ALA A 47 36.65 5.32 -37.11
C ALA A 47 36.68 4.90 -35.63
N VAL A 48 37.69 5.34 -34.87
CA VAL A 48 37.77 5.10 -33.41
C VAL A 48 36.61 5.78 -32.69
N PHE A 49 36.28 7.03 -33.04
CA PHE A 49 35.14 7.73 -32.48
C PHE A 49 33.81 7.03 -32.78
N ALA A 50 33.60 6.61 -34.03
CA ALA A 50 32.41 5.86 -34.44
C ALA A 50 32.29 4.53 -33.65
N HIS A 51 33.39 3.79 -33.51
CA HIS A 51 33.43 2.56 -32.73
C HIS A 51 33.10 2.78 -31.24
N LEU A 52 33.60 3.86 -30.63
CA LEU A 52 33.28 4.23 -29.24
C LEU A 52 31.81 4.60 -29.07
N ILE A 53 31.20 5.32 -30.02
CA ILE A 53 29.78 5.69 -29.99
C ILE A 53 28.91 4.43 -30.11
N ILE A 54 29.22 3.54 -31.04
CA ILE A 54 28.48 2.27 -31.24
C ILE A 54 28.60 1.40 -29.98
N ARG A 55 29.80 1.22 -29.43
CA ARG A 55 30.00 0.47 -28.18
C ARG A 55 29.26 1.10 -26.99
N ARG A 56 29.28 2.43 -26.87
CA ARG A 56 28.54 3.14 -25.82
C ARG A 56 27.04 2.91 -25.95
N ARG A 57 26.48 3.05 -27.16
CA ARG A 57 25.05 2.78 -27.41
C ARG A 57 24.68 1.35 -27.08
N TYR A 58 25.46 0.38 -27.60
CA TYR A 58 25.20 -1.04 -27.36
C TYR A 58 25.25 -1.39 -25.87
N LYS A 59 26.27 -0.88 -25.15
CA LYS A 59 26.41 -1.12 -23.72
C LYS A 59 25.32 -0.42 -22.90
N HIS A 60 24.93 0.79 -23.28
CA HIS A 60 23.86 1.52 -22.62
C HIS A 60 22.52 0.78 -22.76
N SER A 61 22.16 0.37 -23.97
CA SER A 61 20.94 -0.41 -24.24
C SER A 61 20.94 -1.74 -23.48
N ARG A 62 22.08 -2.44 -23.42
CA ARG A 62 22.20 -3.71 -22.68
C ARG A 62 21.99 -3.53 -21.18
N LYS A 63 22.56 -2.48 -20.58
CA LYS A 63 22.35 -2.19 -19.15
C LYS A 63 20.91 -1.88 -18.81
N LEU A 64 20.20 -1.16 -19.68
CA LEU A 64 18.79 -0.87 -19.51
C LEU A 64 17.99 -2.19 -19.50
N LEU A 65 18.22 -3.05 -20.49
CA LEU A 65 17.55 -4.35 -20.60
C LEU A 65 17.87 -5.27 -19.42
N GLU A 66 19.14 -5.35 -18.99
CA GLU A 66 19.55 -6.12 -17.81
C GLU A 66 18.89 -5.58 -16.53
N SER A 67 18.83 -4.25 -16.35
CA SER A 67 18.15 -3.65 -15.20
C SER A 67 16.65 -3.96 -15.18
N GLN A 68 16.01 -3.96 -16.35
CA GLN A 68 14.59 -4.31 -16.47
C GLN A 68 14.36 -5.80 -16.19
N LEU A 69 15.17 -6.69 -16.75
CA LEU A 69 15.09 -8.14 -16.51
C LEU A 69 15.35 -8.50 -15.04
N VAL A 70 16.33 -7.87 -14.40
CA VAL A 70 16.64 -8.10 -12.98
C VAL A 70 15.49 -7.59 -12.10
N SER A 71 14.94 -6.42 -12.39
CA SER A 71 13.77 -5.90 -11.67
C SER A 71 12.56 -6.82 -11.83
N GLN A 72 12.26 -7.23 -13.07
CA GLN A 72 11.15 -8.13 -13.38
C GLN A 72 11.32 -9.51 -12.73
N GLY A 73 12.53 -10.07 -12.77
CA GLY A 73 12.85 -11.34 -12.13
C GLY A 73 12.78 -11.28 -10.59
N THR A 74 13.16 -10.16 -10.00
CA THR A 74 13.05 -9.94 -8.54
C THR A 74 11.60 -9.79 -8.12
N GLU A 75 10.81 -9.03 -8.87
CA GLU A 75 9.37 -8.86 -8.66
C GLU A 75 8.63 -10.20 -8.76
N LEU A 76 8.91 -10.98 -9.81
CA LEU A 76 8.37 -12.33 -9.97
C LEU A 76 8.76 -13.24 -8.79
N ARG A 77 10.02 -13.21 -8.34
CA ARG A 77 10.46 -14.08 -7.23
C ARG A 77 9.77 -13.71 -5.91
N ILE A 78 9.62 -12.42 -5.63
CA ILE A 78 8.85 -11.89 -4.50
C ILE A 78 7.43 -12.43 -4.60
N GLU A 79 6.74 -12.15 -5.71
CA GLU A 79 5.37 -12.59 -6.00
C GLU A 79 5.15 -14.11 -5.82
N TYR A 80 5.98 -14.94 -6.43
CA TYR A 80 5.90 -16.41 -6.33
C TYR A 80 6.22 -16.94 -4.92
N SER A 81 7.09 -16.29 -4.16
CA SER A 81 7.46 -16.75 -2.82
C SER A 81 6.37 -16.51 -1.77
N PHE A 82 5.62 -15.41 -1.92
CA PHE A 82 4.52 -15.06 -1.01
C PHE A 82 3.23 -15.82 -1.36
N LEU A 83 2.88 -15.90 -2.64
CA LEU A 83 1.62 -16.48 -3.08
C LEU A 83 1.62 -18.01 -3.14
N ARG A 84 2.79 -18.67 -3.19
CA ARG A 84 2.88 -20.15 -3.13
C ARG A 84 2.30 -20.73 -1.84
N LYS A 85 2.26 -19.95 -0.75
CA LYS A 85 1.72 -20.37 0.55
C LYS A 85 0.19 -20.29 0.62
N VAL A 86 -0.46 -19.76 -0.41
CA VAL A 86 -1.88 -19.45 -0.43
C VAL A 86 -2.61 -20.36 -1.42
N ALA A 87 -3.66 -21.05 -0.97
CA ALA A 87 -4.56 -21.78 -1.87
C ALA A 87 -5.52 -20.77 -2.53
N GLY A 88 -5.62 -20.78 -3.87
CA GLY A 88 -6.39 -19.78 -4.63
C GLY A 88 -5.62 -18.47 -4.80
N VAL A 89 -4.69 -18.45 -5.77
CA VAL A 89 -3.82 -17.28 -5.97
C VAL A 89 -4.65 -16.08 -6.47
N PRO A 90 -4.66 -14.94 -5.77
CA PRO A 90 -5.34 -13.73 -6.22
C PRO A 90 -4.81 -13.27 -7.58
N THR A 91 -5.67 -12.67 -8.41
CA THR A 91 -5.30 -12.26 -9.78
C THR A 91 -4.37 -11.05 -9.76
N LYS A 92 -3.26 -11.09 -10.52
CA LYS A 92 -2.42 -9.91 -10.73
C LYS A 92 -3.03 -9.03 -11.82
N PHE A 93 -3.43 -7.82 -11.44
CA PHE A 93 -3.92 -6.80 -12.36
C PHE A 93 -2.78 -5.88 -12.81
N ARG A 94 -2.88 -5.38 -14.05
CA ARG A 94 -2.03 -4.28 -14.51
C ARG A 94 -2.58 -2.96 -13.98
N TYR A 95 -1.71 -1.99 -13.70
CA TYR A 95 -2.12 -0.67 -13.23
C TYR A 95 -3.14 -0.02 -14.16
N LYS A 96 -2.92 -0.12 -15.48
CA LYS A 96 -3.82 0.43 -16.49
C LYS A 96 -5.24 -0.15 -16.41
N GLU A 97 -5.38 -1.43 -16.06
CA GLU A 97 -6.70 -2.06 -15.90
C GLU A 97 -7.43 -1.47 -14.69
N LEU A 98 -6.72 -1.21 -13.59
CA LEU A 98 -7.31 -0.57 -12.41
C LEU A 98 -7.62 0.90 -12.66
N GLU A 99 -6.76 1.60 -13.39
CA GLU A 99 -6.97 2.99 -13.79
C GLU A 99 -8.22 3.13 -14.68
N GLU A 100 -8.39 2.26 -15.68
CA GLU A 100 -9.59 2.20 -16.52
C GLU A 100 -10.83 1.81 -15.70
N ALA A 101 -10.72 0.79 -14.85
CA ALA A 101 -11.84 0.30 -14.06
C ALA A 101 -12.35 1.33 -13.02
N THR A 102 -11.48 2.21 -12.53
CA THR A 102 -11.79 3.20 -11.49
C THR A 102 -11.99 4.61 -12.03
N ASP A 103 -12.05 4.77 -13.35
CA ASP A 103 -12.07 6.07 -14.03
C ASP A 103 -10.99 7.02 -13.50
N ASN A 104 -9.73 6.60 -13.59
CA ASN A 104 -8.56 7.31 -13.08
C ASN A 104 -8.61 7.56 -11.56
N PHE A 105 -9.13 6.60 -10.79
CA PHE A 105 -9.26 6.66 -9.33
C PHE A 105 -10.08 7.87 -8.84
N GLN A 106 -11.13 8.26 -9.57
CA GLN A 106 -11.98 9.40 -9.21
C GLN A 106 -13.06 9.04 -8.18
N ALA A 107 -13.58 7.81 -8.23
CA ALA A 107 -14.69 7.36 -7.39
C ALA A 107 -14.24 6.92 -5.98
N LEU A 108 -13.78 7.86 -5.15
CA LEU A 108 -13.36 7.59 -3.77
C LEU A 108 -14.54 7.07 -2.91
N LEU A 109 -14.36 5.90 -2.29
CA LEU A 109 -15.28 5.31 -1.32
C LEU A 109 -14.94 5.69 0.12
N GLY A 110 -13.65 5.81 0.42
CA GLY A 110 -13.17 6.16 1.76
C GLY A 110 -11.66 6.35 1.78
N GLN A 111 -11.20 7.16 2.72
CA GLN A 111 -9.77 7.45 2.91
C GLN A 111 -9.43 7.31 4.40
N GLY A 112 -8.41 6.51 4.69
CA GLY A 112 -7.82 6.38 6.01
C GLY A 112 -6.37 6.88 6.02
N SER A 113 -5.68 6.68 7.14
CA SER A 113 -4.26 7.09 7.29
C SER A 113 -3.28 6.23 6.49
N SER A 114 -3.66 5.00 6.15
CA SER A 114 -2.80 4.01 5.48
C SER A 114 -3.25 3.69 4.05
N ALA A 115 -4.44 4.11 3.63
CA ALA A 115 -4.97 3.76 2.33
C ALA A 115 -6.13 4.65 1.88
N SER A 116 -6.25 4.77 0.56
CA SER A 116 -7.44 5.28 -0.12
C SER A 116 -8.16 4.14 -0.84
N VAL A 117 -9.48 4.09 -0.77
CA VAL A 117 -10.30 3.05 -1.40
C VAL A 117 -11.18 3.66 -2.46
N PHE A 118 -11.16 3.10 -3.67
CA PHE A 118 -11.90 3.59 -4.83
C PHE A 118 -12.88 2.53 -5.32
N LYS A 119 -14.03 2.96 -5.83
CA LYS A 119 -14.97 2.09 -6.55
C LYS A 119 -14.47 1.91 -7.98
N GLY A 120 -14.62 0.70 -8.50
CA GLY A 120 -14.40 0.44 -9.92
C GLY A 120 -15.30 -0.65 -10.46
N ILE A 121 -15.30 -0.80 -11.78
CA ILE A 121 -15.94 -1.88 -12.51
C ILE A 121 -14.90 -2.46 -13.46
N LEU A 122 -14.55 -3.74 -13.27
CA LEU A 122 -13.62 -4.46 -14.14
C LEU A 122 -14.23 -4.69 -15.53
N ASN A 123 -13.39 -5.04 -16.51
CA ASN A 123 -13.82 -5.26 -17.90
C ASN A 123 -14.86 -6.39 -18.07
N ASP A 124 -14.92 -7.31 -17.13
CA ASP A 124 -15.91 -8.40 -17.08
C ASP A 124 -17.25 -7.96 -16.44
N GLY A 125 -17.36 -6.70 -16.02
CA GLY A 125 -18.52 -6.15 -15.31
C GLY A 125 -18.50 -6.33 -13.80
N THR A 126 -17.47 -6.98 -13.24
CA THR A 126 -17.35 -7.20 -11.80
C THR A 126 -17.14 -5.87 -11.08
N SER A 127 -18.03 -5.54 -10.15
CA SER A 127 -17.88 -4.35 -9.29
C SER A 127 -16.83 -4.62 -8.21
N VAL A 128 -15.86 -3.71 -8.09
CA VAL A 128 -14.71 -3.87 -7.20
C VAL A 128 -14.46 -2.64 -6.32
N ALA A 129 -13.82 -2.89 -5.18
CA ALA A 129 -13.22 -1.87 -4.34
C ALA A 129 -11.68 -1.97 -4.46
N VAL A 130 -11.06 -0.94 -5.02
CA VAL A 130 -9.61 -0.86 -5.23
C VAL A 130 -8.99 -0.06 -4.09
N LYS A 131 -8.32 -0.75 -3.17
CA LYS A 131 -7.59 -0.16 -2.05
C LYS A 131 -6.16 0.15 -2.48
N ARG A 132 -5.82 1.42 -2.58
CA ARG A 132 -4.46 1.93 -2.81
C ARG A 132 -3.77 2.13 -1.46
N ILE A 133 -2.68 1.40 -1.23
CA ILE A 133 -1.86 1.55 -0.03
C ILE A 133 -1.02 2.82 -0.13
N GLU A 134 -1.03 3.64 0.91
CA GLU A 134 -0.30 4.90 0.99
C GLU A 134 1.06 4.71 1.71
N GLY A 135 2.10 5.44 1.28
CA GLY A 135 3.42 5.45 1.92
C GLY A 135 4.46 4.46 1.36
N GLU A 136 5.56 4.99 0.79
CA GLU A 136 6.62 4.20 0.15
C GLU A 136 7.43 3.30 1.11
N LYS A 137 7.59 3.70 2.38
CA LYS A 137 8.43 2.97 3.35
C LYS A 137 7.71 1.86 4.11
N HIS A 138 6.39 1.99 4.33
CA HIS A 138 5.58 1.04 5.10
C HIS A 138 4.63 0.21 4.21
N GLY A 139 4.34 0.66 2.99
CA GLY A 139 3.37 0.01 2.10
C GLY A 139 3.72 -1.42 1.70
N GLU A 140 5.00 -1.82 1.67
CA GLU A 140 5.37 -3.23 1.43
C GLU A 140 4.95 -4.13 2.61
N LYS A 141 5.18 -3.69 3.86
CA LYS A 141 4.81 -4.46 5.04
C LYS A 141 3.29 -4.54 5.20
N GLU A 142 2.59 -3.44 4.96
CA GLU A 142 1.13 -3.39 5.00
C GLU A 142 0.50 -4.25 3.91
N PHE A 143 1.01 -4.15 2.69
CA PHE A 143 0.60 -5.01 1.58
C PHE A 143 0.85 -6.49 1.90
N GLN A 144 2.04 -6.84 2.38
CA GLN A 144 2.38 -8.21 2.74
C GLN A 144 1.51 -8.72 3.88
N ALA A 145 1.24 -7.89 4.90
CA ALA A 145 0.39 -8.25 6.03
C ALA A 145 -1.03 -8.55 5.56
N GLU A 146 -1.66 -7.67 4.76
CA GLU A 146 -2.99 -7.91 4.22
C GLU A 146 -3.01 -9.17 3.35
N VAL A 147 -2.16 -9.28 2.33
CA VAL A 147 -2.13 -10.46 1.46
C VAL A 147 -1.91 -11.74 2.28
N SER A 148 -1.01 -11.74 3.25
CA SER A 148 -0.78 -12.93 4.11
C SER A 148 -1.97 -13.30 4.99
N ALA A 149 -2.77 -12.31 5.39
CA ALA A 149 -3.90 -12.50 6.30
C ALA A 149 -5.14 -13.02 5.58
N ILE A 150 -5.42 -12.52 4.37
CA ILE A 150 -6.71 -12.78 3.69
C ILE A 150 -6.61 -13.55 2.38
N ALA A 151 -5.43 -13.69 1.76
CA ALA A 151 -5.37 -14.33 0.45
C ALA A 151 -5.72 -15.82 0.50
N SER A 152 -5.49 -16.49 1.63
CA SER A 152 -5.82 -17.92 1.83
C SER A 152 -7.15 -18.16 2.53
N VAL A 153 -7.93 -17.11 2.77
CA VAL A 153 -9.15 -17.17 3.57
C VAL A 153 -10.33 -16.75 2.72
N GLN A 154 -11.26 -17.68 2.51
CA GLN A 154 -12.52 -17.41 1.83
C GLN A 154 -13.66 -17.83 2.75
N HIS A 155 -14.35 -16.84 3.32
CA HIS A 155 -15.47 -17.05 4.22
C HIS A 155 -16.60 -16.08 3.90
N VAL A 156 -17.86 -16.49 4.09
CA VAL A 156 -19.06 -15.70 3.75
C VAL A 156 -19.14 -14.34 4.48
N HIS A 157 -18.50 -14.23 5.64
CA HIS A 157 -18.46 -13.01 6.45
C HIS A 157 -17.14 -12.23 6.35
N LEU A 158 -16.26 -12.59 5.41
CA LEU A 158 -15.00 -11.88 5.16
C LEU A 158 -14.97 -11.30 3.74
N LEU A 159 -14.41 -10.10 3.62
CA LEU A 159 -14.30 -9.43 2.33
C LEU A 159 -13.32 -10.19 1.43
N ARG A 160 -13.80 -10.65 0.28
CA ARG A 160 -13.01 -11.46 -0.65
C ARG A 160 -11.97 -10.62 -1.38
N LEU A 161 -10.71 -11.04 -1.29
CA LEU A 161 -9.62 -10.51 -2.12
C LEU A 161 -9.68 -11.15 -3.50
N LEU A 162 -9.94 -10.35 -4.52
CA LEU A 162 -9.97 -10.80 -5.92
C LEU A 162 -8.58 -10.79 -6.55
N GLY A 163 -7.74 -9.82 -6.14
CA GLY A 163 -6.42 -9.65 -6.72
C GLY A 163 -5.63 -8.48 -6.17
N TYR A 164 -4.52 -8.18 -6.83
CA TYR A 164 -3.61 -7.10 -6.45
C TYR A 164 -2.94 -6.48 -7.67
N CYS A 165 -2.35 -5.30 -7.49
CA CYS A 165 -1.46 -4.68 -8.46
C CYS A 165 -0.23 -4.10 -7.74
N ILE A 166 0.95 -4.34 -8.30
CA ILE A 166 2.22 -3.82 -7.80
C ILE A 166 2.86 -3.01 -8.93
N ILE A 167 3.29 -1.79 -8.61
CA ILE A 167 4.07 -0.94 -9.51
C ILE A 167 5.49 -0.90 -8.98
N ALA A 168 6.48 -1.19 -9.83
CA ALA A 168 7.89 -1.12 -9.46
C ALA A 168 8.26 0.30 -8.97
N GLY A 169 8.63 0.42 -7.69
CA GLY A 169 8.94 1.70 -7.07
C GLY A 169 7.72 2.62 -6.87
N GLY A 170 6.50 2.12 -7.00
CA GLY A 170 5.26 2.89 -6.91
C GLY A 170 4.28 2.36 -5.85
N PRO A 171 3.02 2.84 -5.88
CA PRO A 171 1.97 2.39 -4.98
C PRO A 171 1.58 0.93 -5.26
N ARG A 172 1.02 0.30 -4.22
CA ARG A 172 0.46 -1.07 -4.28
C ARG A 172 -1.05 -0.98 -4.13
N PHE A 173 -1.74 -1.91 -4.77
CA PHE A 173 -3.19 -1.97 -4.79
C PHE A 173 -3.68 -3.36 -4.42
N LEU A 174 -4.77 -3.40 -3.67
CA LEU A 174 -5.54 -4.60 -3.37
C LEU A 174 -6.93 -4.43 -3.97
N VAL A 175 -7.43 -5.47 -4.62
CA VAL A 175 -8.71 -5.46 -5.33
C VAL A 175 -9.66 -6.39 -4.60
N TYR A 176 -10.69 -5.81 -4.03
CA TYR A 176 -11.71 -6.49 -3.26
C TYR A 176 -13.04 -6.51 -4.02
N GLU A 177 -13.91 -7.45 -3.64
CA GLU A 177 -15.31 -7.41 -4.06
C GLU A 177 -16.00 -6.15 -3.51
N PHE A 178 -16.81 -5.48 -4.32
CA PHE A 178 -17.53 -4.29 -3.89
C PHE A 178 -18.77 -4.63 -3.06
N ILE A 179 -18.90 -4.02 -1.88
CA ILE A 179 -20.07 -4.15 -1.02
C ILE A 179 -21.03 -2.97 -1.24
N ALA A 180 -22.17 -3.24 -1.86
CA ALA A 180 -23.13 -2.19 -2.26
C ALA A 180 -23.77 -1.44 -1.10
N ASN A 181 -23.95 -2.09 0.05
CA ASN A 181 -24.54 -1.48 1.24
C ASN A 181 -23.56 -0.56 1.99
N GLY A 182 -22.32 -0.43 1.54
CA GLY A 182 -21.33 0.41 2.20
C GLY A 182 -20.86 -0.14 3.54
N SER A 183 -20.17 0.70 4.30
CA SER A 183 -19.62 0.37 5.60
C SER A 183 -20.65 0.52 6.71
N LEU A 184 -20.44 -0.21 7.81
CA LEU A 184 -21.37 -0.27 8.95
C LEU A 184 -21.59 1.09 9.63
N ASP A 185 -20.59 1.98 9.58
CA ASP A 185 -20.66 3.33 10.13
C ASP A 185 -21.80 4.16 9.51
N CYS A 186 -22.09 3.95 8.21
CA CYS A 186 -23.18 4.60 7.48
C CYS A 186 -24.57 4.21 7.99
N TRP A 187 -24.67 3.07 8.68
CA TRP A 187 -25.91 2.53 9.24
C TRP A 187 -26.00 2.74 10.75
N ILE A 188 -24.85 2.89 11.43
CA ILE A 188 -24.76 3.03 12.89
C ILE A 188 -24.68 4.48 13.35
N PHE A 189 -23.93 5.33 12.66
CA PHE A 189 -23.74 6.71 13.07
C PHE A 189 -24.61 7.63 12.22
N GLN A 190 -25.12 8.69 12.85
CA GLN A 190 -25.85 9.73 12.13
C GLN A 190 -24.87 10.55 11.28
N GLY A 191 -24.61 10.09 10.07
CA GLY A 191 -23.84 10.83 9.07
C GLY A 191 -24.73 11.79 8.27
N ARG A 192 -24.16 12.91 7.80
CA ARG A 192 -24.82 13.75 6.80
C ARG A 192 -25.16 12.89 5.58
N PRO A 193 -26.40 12.95 5.06
CA PRO A 193 -26.79 12.14 3.91
C PRO A 193 -25.92 12.50 2.70
N ASN A 194 -25.04 11.57 2.31
CA ASN A 194 -24.33 11.67 1.05
C ASN A 194 -25.27 11.17 -0.05
N ARG A 195 -25.55 12.01 -1.07
CA ARG A 195 -26.57 11.75 -2.10
C ARG A 195 -26.37 10.45 -2.89
N ASN A 196 -25.20 9.82 -2.78
CA ASN A 196 -24.81 8.64 -3.55
C ASN A 196 -24.62 7.36 -2.70
N GLN A 197 -24.94 7.37 -1.39
CA GLN A 197 -24.83 6.19 -0.55
C GLN A 197 -26.21 5.78 0.00
N PRO A 198 -26.51 4.46 0.05
CA PRO A 198 -27.67 3.95 0.77
C PRO A 198 -27.40 4.09 2.28
N GLY A 199 -27.60 5.29 2.80
CA GLY A 199 -27.50 5.60 4.22
C GLY A 199 -28.90 5.75 4.80
N GLY A 200 -29.22 4.90 5.78
CA GLY A 200 -30.41 5.04 6.61
C GLY A 200 -30.00 4.63 8.01
N CYS A 201 -29.68 5.60 8.87
CA CYS A 201 -29.30 5.33 10.26
C CYS A 201 -30.34 4.37 10.87
N LEU A 202 -29.92 3.13 11.15
CA LEU A 202 -30.81 2.12 11.71
C LEU A 202 -31.26 2.62 13.08
N SER A 203 -32.56 2.64 13.35
CA SER A 203 -33.05 2.93 14.69
C SER A 203 -32.61 1.83 15.65
N TRP A 204 -32.51 2.13 16.95
CA TRP A 204 -32.16 1.10 17.95
C TRP A 204 -33.13 -0.10 17.92
N GLY A 205 -34.41 0.09 17.60
CA GLY A 205 -35.37 -1.01 17.42
C GLY A 205 -35.06 -1.91 16.22
N LEU A 206 -34.59 -1.34 15.10
CA LEU A 206 -34.08 -2.11 13.96
C LEU A 206 -32.73 -2.79 14.26
N ARG A 207 -31.87 -2.19 15.11
CA ARG A 207 -30.60 -2.80 15.56
C ARG A 207 -30.81 -3.95 16.53
N LEU A 208 -31.79 -3.82 17.42
CA LEU A 208 -32.13 -4.78 18.47
C LEU A 208 -33.17 -5.82 18.03
N ALA A 209 -33.45 -5.88 16.72
CA ALA A 209 -34.31 -6.90 16.11
C ALA A 209 -35.78 -6.90 16.58
N GLU A 210 -36.50 -5.78 16.42
CA GLU A 210 -37.97 -5.86 16.24
C GLU A 210 -38.35 -6.54 14.90
N SER A 211 -37.39 -6.72 13.99
CA SER A 211 -37.56 -7.49 12.74
C SER A 211 -36.85 -8.84 12.90
N GLY A 212 -37.64 -9.90 13.09
CA GLY A 212 -37.22 -11.20 13.63
C GLY A 212 -36.17 -12.01 12.86
N GLY A 213 -35.73 -13.09 13.52
CA GLY A 213 -34.99 -14.21 12.93
C GLY A 213 -33.47 -14.25 13.17
N ILE A 214 -32.88 -13.29 13.89
CA ILE A 214 -31.43 -13.27 14.14
C ILE A 214 -31.11 -14.09 15.41
N ASP A 215 -30.25 -15.11 15.28
CA ASP A 215 -29.80 -15.90 16.44
C ASP A 215 -28.87 -15.04 17.32
N GLU A 216 -29.29 -14.76 18.56
CA GLU A 216 -28.52 -14.01 19.55
C GLU A 216 -27.11 -14.60 19.74
N ARG A 217 -26.95 -15.93 19.59
CA ARG A 217 -25.65 -16.58 19.68
C ARG A 217 -24.71 -16.20 18.54
N GLU A 218 -25.23 -16.02 17.33
CA GLU A 218 -24.42 -15.59 16.18
C GLU A 218 -23.97 -14.14 16.37
N VAL A 219 -24.86 -13.26 16.85
CA VAL A 219 -24.51 -11.88 17.16
C VAL A 219 -23.45 -11.81 18.25
N ARG A 220 -23.64 -12.54 19.35
CA ARG A 220 -22.67 -12.59 20.45
C ARG A 220 -21.31 -13.08 19.97
N ARG A 221 -21.28 -14.13 19.14
CA ARG A 221 -20.06 -14.65 18.51
C ARG A 221 -19.36 -13.59 17.67
N LEU A 222 -20.07 -12.91 16.77
CA LEU A 222 -19.51 -11.86 15.92
C LEU A 222 -18.91 -10.72 16.75
N VAL A 223 -19.62 -10.28 17.79
CA VAL A 223 -19.16 -9.21 18.70
C VAL A 223 -17.90 -9.63 19.45
N PHE A 224 -17.86 -10.85 19.99
CA PHE A 224 -16.68 -11.34 20.71
C PHE A 224 -15.47 -11.51 19.78
N VAL A 225 -15.67 -12.04 18.57
CA VAL A 225 -14.62 -12.12 17.54
C VAL A 225 -14.08 -10.73 17.21
N ALA A 226 -14.96 -9.73 17.04
CA ALA A 226 -14.56 -8.35 16.79
C ALA A 226 -13.71 -7.79 17.95
N PHE A 227 -14.13 -8.00 19.20
CA PHE A 227 -13.36 -7.58 20.37
C PHE A 227 -11.98 -8.25 20.47
N TRP A 228 -11.87 -9.53 20.13
CA TRP A 228 -10.58 -10.22 20.02
C TRP A 228 -9.68 -9.61 18.93
N CYS A 229 -10.26 -9.18 17.81
CA CYS A 229 -9.51 -8.58 16.71
C CYS A 229 -8.97 -7.17 17.03
N ILE A 230 -9.68 -6.39 17.85
CA ILE A 230 -9.29 -5.00 18.18
C ILE A 230 -8.43 -4.87 19.45
N GLN A 231 -8.03 -5.99 20.06
CA GLN A 231 -7.19 -6.00 21.25
C GLN A 231 -5.94 -5.12 21.09
N GLU A 232 -5.58 -4.34 22.11
CA GLU A 232 -4.43 -3.44 22.03
C GLU A 232 -3.12 -4.21 21.79
N LYS A 233 -2.92 -5.30 22.53
CA LYS A 233 -1.73 -6.16 22.41
C LYS A 233 -1.87 -7.06 21.19
N ALA A 234 -1.06 -6.81 20.16
CA ALA A 234 -1.05 -7.60 18.92
C ALA A 234 -0.92 -9.12 19.13
N ARG A 235 -0.20 -9.56 20.17
CA ARG A 235 -0.03 -10.98 20.53
C ARG A 235 -1.30 -11.68 21.03
N LEU A 236 -2.32 -10.91 21.43
CA LEU A 236 -3.61 -11.43 21.88
C LEU A 236 -4.62 -11.51 20.73
N ARG A 237 -4.33 -10.87 19.59
CA ARG A 237 -5.21 -10.91 18.44
C ARG A 237 -5.12 -12.29 17.78
N PRO A 238 -6.24 -12.94 17.48
CA PRO A 238 -6.24 -14.22 16.78
C PRO A 238 -5.66 -14.05 15.37
N SER A 239 -5.13 -15.15 14.83
CA SER A 239 -4.81 -15.21 13.39
C SER A 239 -6.10 -15.21 12.56
N MET A 240 -6.04 -14.78 11.30
CA MET A 240 -7.21 -14.82 10.43
C MET A 240 -7.80 -16.23 10.26
N GLY A 241 -6.96 -17.28 10.25
CA GLY A 241 -7.45 -18.66 10.22
C GLY A 241 -8.27 -19.02 11.46
N GLN A 242 -7.79 -18.63 12.64
CA GLN A 242 -8.53 -18.80 13.89
C GLN A 242 -9.82 -17.98 13.92
N VAL A 243 -9.82 -16.75 13.37
CA VAL A 243 -11.03 -15.94 13.21
C VAL A 243 -12.08 -16.67 12.37
N VAL A 244 -11.68 -17.33 11.29
CA VAL A 244 -12.61 -18.12 10.45
C VAL A 244 -13.18 -19.29 11.24
N GLU A 245 -12.35 -20.07 11.92
CA GLU A 245 -12.82 -21.20 12.75
C GLU A 245 -13.79 -20.74 13.85
N MET A 246 -13.54 -19.57 14.44
CA MET A 246 -14.44 -18.92 15.39
C MET A 246 -15.77 -18.53 14.74
N LEU A 247 -15.74 -17.93 13.54
CA LEU A 247 -16.94 -17.53 12.80
C LEU A 247 -17.80 -18.73 12.37
N GLU A 248 -17.17 -19.77 11.82
CA GLU A 248 -17.81 -21.03 11.41
C GLU A 248 -18.36 -21.84 12.61
N GLY A 249 -17.89 -21.52 13.83
CA GLY A 249 -18.33 -22.19 15.05
C GLY A 249 -17.63 -23.51 15.32
N HIS A 250 -16.53 -23.79 14.63
CA HIS A 250 -15.65 -24.93 14.93
C HIS A 250 -14.89 -24.75 16.24
N VAL A 251 -14.62 -23.50 16.62
CA VAL A 251 -13.98 -23.13 17.88
C VAL A 251 -14.93 -22.26 18.70
N PRO A 252 -15.17 -22.57 19.99
CA PRO A 252 -15.96 -21.71 20.86
C PRO A 252 -15.24 -20.38 21.08
N VAL A 253 -15.99 -19.28 21.05
CA VAL A 253 -15.45 -17.94 21.27
C VAL A 253 -15.61 -17.58 22.74
N GLU A 254 -14.48 -17.54 23.45
CA GLU A 254 -14.44 -17.10 24.84
C GLU A 254 -14.66 -15.59 24.95
N GLU A 255 -15.10 -15.15 26.13
CA GLU A 255 -15.28 -13.73 26.43
C GLU A 255 -13.93 -13.00 26.34
N PRO A 256 -13.84 -11.93 25.54
CA PRO A 256 -12.60 -11.20 25.35
C PRO A 256 -12.19 -10.48 26.65
N PRO A 257 -10.88 -10.26 26.87
CA PRO A 257 -10.43 -9.51 28.03
C PRO A 257 -10.90 -8.05 27.95
N ASP A 258 -11.21 -7.48 29.12
CA ASP A 258 -11.59 -6.07 29.23
C ASP A 258 -10.51 -5.17 28.65
N THR A 259 -10.85 -4.49 27.57
CA THR A 259 -10.03 -3.41 27.02
C THR A 259 -10.50 -2.09 27.59
N GLN A 260 -9.60 -1.36 28.25
CA GLN A 260 -9.79 0.07 28.49
C GLN A 260 -9.72 0.80 27.14
N MET A 261 -10.83 0.83 26.40
CA MET A 261 -10.95 1.70 25.24
C MET A 261 -10.99 3.14 25.74
N ILE A 262 -9.91 3.88 25.51
CA ILE A 262 -9.94 5.34 25.66
C ILE A 262 -10.84 5.86 24.54
N ILE A 263 -12.10 6.12 24.86
CA ILE A 263 -12.97 6.90 24.00
C ILE A 263 -12.40 8.32 24.03
N VAL A 264 -11.64 8.69 23.00
CA VAL A 264 -11.37 10.11 22.75
C VAL A 264 -12.71 10.67 22.33
N ASP A 265 -13.32 11.43 23.23
CA ASP A 265 -14.60 12.08 22.99
C ASP A 265 -14.41 13.15 21.91
N LEU A 266 -14.49 12.74 20.64
CA LEU A 266 -14.40 13.62 19.46
C LEU A 266 -15.61 14.57 19.37
N LEU A 267 -16.60 14.43 20.26
CA LEU A 267 -17.77 15.30 20.36
C LEU A 267 -17.57 16.50 21.31
N ALA A 268 -16.41 16.61 21.98
CA ALA A 268 -16.10 17.77 22.84
C ALA A 268 -15.57 19.00 22.06
N ILE A 269 -15.72 19.04 20.74
CA ILE A 269 -15.44 20.23 19.91
C ILE A 269 -16.76 20.71 19.30
N ASP A 270 -17.70 21.08 20.15
CA ASP A 270 -18.77 22.01 19.81
C ASP A 270 -19.38 22.49 21.12
N GLU A 271 -18.70 23.42 21.79
CA GLU A 271 -19.36 24.57 22.40
C GLU A 271 -18.34 25.66 22.77
N GLU A 272 -18.67 26.87 22.29
CA GLU A 272 -18.12 28.19 22.62
C GLU A 272 -16.75 28.57 22.00
N LEU A 273 -16.83 29.29 20.86
CA LEU A 273 -15.92 30.41 20.59
C LEU A 273 -16.24 31.54 21.59
N PRO A 274 -15.29 32.04 22.39
CA PRO A 274 -15.30 33.40 22.87
C PRO A 274 -14.35 34.27 22.05
N ASP A 275 -14.76 35.52 21.89
CA ASP A 275 -14.23 36.53 20.99
C ASP A 275 -12.70 36.71 20.98
N ALA A 276 -12.21 36.98 19.77
CA ALA A 276 -10.85 37.32 19.47
C ALA A 276 -10.47 38.70 20.07
N HIS A 277 -10.07 38.77 21.34
CA HIS A 277 -9.17 39.82 21.86
C HIS A 277 -8.45 39.32 23.13
N ASN A 278 -7.27 38.73 22.92
CA ASN A 278 -6.05 38.80 23.75
C ASN A 278 -5.20 37.53 23.55
N MET A 279 -4.26 37.61 22.60
CA MET A 279 -3.22 36.59 22.45
C MET A 279 -2.15 36.76 23.54
N ALA A 280 -1.95 35.72 24.36
CA ALA A 280 -0.69 35.46 25.05
C ALA A 280 -0.13 34.11 24.53
N PRO A 281 1.19 33.98 24.32
CA PRO A 281 1.75 32.84 23.60
C PRO A 281 1.75 31.57 24.46
N MET A 282 1.41 30.44 23.82
CA MET A 282 1.45 29.12 24.42
C MET A 282 2.87 28.74 24.86
N ALA A 283 3.06 28.56 26.16
CA ALA A 283 4.22 27.88 26.70
C ALA A 283 4.11 26.38 26.39
N ALA A 284 5.20 25.80 25.88
CA ALA A 284 5.34 24.39 25.60
C ALA A 284 5.03 23.54 26.85
N ILE A 285 4.08 22.60 26.74
CA ILE A 285 3.84 21.61 27.79
C ILE A 285 4.78 20.43 27.55
N GLN A 286 5.64 20.28 28.55
CA GLN A 286 6.69 19.31 28.73
C GLN A 286 6.06 17.94 29.05
N THR A 287 6.42 16.91 28.29
CA THR A 287 6.09 15.51 28.61
C THR A 287 6.78 15.13 29.92
N GLN A 288 6.01 14.89 30.98
CA GLN A 288 6.49 14.19 32.17
C GLN A 288 5.98 12.74 32.18
N PRO A 289 6.81 11.78 32.66
CA PRO A 289 6.45 10.38 32.70
C PRO A 289 5.51 10.11 33.88
N ILE A 290 4.40 9.42 33.63
CA ILE A 290 3.47 9.01 34.69
C ILE A 290 3.98 7.68 35.26
N ASP A 291 4.47 7.73 36.48
CA ASP A 291 4.79 6.58 37.32
C ASP A 291 3.52 5.84 37.76
N ASN A 292 3.63 4.51 37.76
CA ASN A 292 2.63 3.58 38.29
C ASN A 292 2.51 3.73 39.81
N ASN A 293 1.27 3.85 40.32
CA ASN A 293 0.71 3.17 41.51
C ASN A 293 -0.42 4.01 42.17
N LEU A 294 -1.69 3.74 41.85
CA LEU A 294 -2.80 3.74 42.82
C LEU A 294 -4.05 3.07 42.22
N PRO A 295 -4.81 2.25 42.97
CA PRO A 295 -6.04 1.64 42.48
C PRO A 295 -7.18 2.66 42.56
N THR A 296 -7.96 2.81 41.50
CA THR A 296 -9.22 3.57 41.55
C THR A 296 -10.35 2.73 41.01
N THR A 297 -11.14 2.25 41.97
CA THR A 297 -12.45 1.65 41.84
C THR A 297 -13.37 2.57 41.03
N SER A 298 -14.09 2.03 40.06
CA SER A 298 -15.30 2.66 39.52
C SER A 298 -16.31 1.57 39.23
N THR A 299 -17.09 1.30 40.27
CA THR A 299 -18.27 0.45 40.29
C THR A 299 -19.33 1.06 39.36
N TYR A 300 -19.78 0.31 38.35
CA TYR A 300 -21.10 0.53 37.75
C TYR A 300 -21.95 -0.71 38.04
N SER A 301 -22.92 -0.51 38.92
CA SER A 301 -23.94 -1.48 39.29
C SER A 301 -24.95 -1.62 38.15
N LEU A 302 -25.14 -2.83 37.62
CA LEU A 302 -26.35 -3.20 36.90
C LEU A 302 -27.25 -3.97 37.88
N ASP A 303 -28.25 -3.27 38.40
CA ASP A 303 -29.28 -3.85 39.25
C ASP A 303 -30.28 -4.60 38.35
N MET A 304 -30.28 -5.93 38.45
CA MET A 304 -31.27 -6.80 37.81
C MET A 304 -32.56 -6.77 38.63
N SER A 305 -33.58 -6.06 38.12
CA SER A 305 -34.93 -6.19 38.64
C SER A 305 -35.56 -7.48 38.10
N VAL A 306 -35.51 -8.52 38.93
CA VAL A 306 -36.26 -9.77 38.74
C VAL A 306 -37.75 -9.51 38.99
N LEU A 307 -38.56 -9.66 37.94
CA LEU A 307 -40.01 -9.76 38.06
C LEU A 307 -40.39 -11.10 38.70
N SER A 308 -41.15 -10.99 39.78
CA SER A 308 -41.82 -12.05 40.52
C SER A 308 -42.87 -12.78 39.67
N ALA A 309 -42.97 -14.10 39.84
CA ALA A 309 -44.25 -14.82 39.80
C ALA A 309 -44.15 -16.18 40.49
N ARG A 310 -44.84 -16.27 41.65
CA ARG A 310 -45.40 -17.43 42.36
C ARG A 310 -44.49 -18.56 42.85
#